data_AF-A0A7X2CLP9-F1
#
_entry.id   AF-A0A7X2CLP9-F1
#
_cell.length_a   1.000
_cell.length_b   1.000
_cell.length_c   1.000
_cell.angle_alpha   90.00
_cell.angle_beta   90.00
_cell.angle_gamma   90.00
#
_symmetry.space_group_name_H-M   'P 1'
#
loop_
_entity.id
_entity.type
_entity.pdbx_description
1 polymer ?
#
loop_
_entity_poly.entity_id
_entity_poly.type
_entity_poly.pdbx_seq_one_letter_code
_entity_poly.pdbx_strand_id
1 'polypeptide(L)' 'MSTQPLIDVQNLYVRFGAHAAPTLKGVSFQVHPGECLALVGESGSGKSMT' A
#
# COMPACT_ATOMS: atom_id res chain seq x y z
N MET A 1 14.04 -17.67 14.81
CA MET A 1 13.74 -16.25 14.53
C MET A 1 12.43 -16.25 13.76
N SER A 2 11.37 -15.62 14.27
CA SER A 2 10.08 -15.59 13.55
C SER A 2 10.24 -14.69 12.33
N THR A 3 10.12 -15.26 11.13
CA THR A 3 10.14 -14.54 9.84
C THR A 3 8.75 -14.01 9.45
N GLN A 4 7.78 -14.08 10.36
CA GLN A 4 6.42 -13.63 10.06
C GLN A 4 6.39 -12.11 9.84
N PRO A 5 5.73 -11.64 8.76
CA PRO A 5 5.59 -10.21 8.52
C PRO A 5 4.75 -9.56 9.63
N LEU A 6 5.10 -8.33 10.00
CA LEU A 6 4.31 -7.52 10.93
C LEU A 6 3.09 -6.91 10.23
N ILE A 7 3.25 -6.58 8.95
CA ILE A 7 2.20 -6.05 8.09
C ILE A 7 2.13 -6.93 6.85
N ASP A 8 0.93 -7.41 6.52
CA ASP A 8 0.65 -8.17 5.31
C ASP A 8 -0.60 -7.57 4.64
N VAL A 9 -0.38 -6.83 3.57
CA VAL A 9 -1.43 -6.16 2.80
C VAL A 9 -1.60 -6.89 1.48
N GLN A 10 -2.82 -7.33 1.21
CA GLN A 10 -3.15 -8.12 0.03
C GLN A 10 -4.24 -7.42 -0.78
N ASN A 11 -4.02 -7.26 -2.08
CA ASN A 11 -4.98 -6.71 -3.05
C ASN A 11 -5.57 -5.36 -2.63
N LEU A 12 -4.73 -4.41 -2.21
CA LEU A 12 -5.15 -3.06 -1.85
C LEU A 12 -5.65 -2.28 -3.07
N TYR A 13 -6.86 -1.73 -2.95
CA TYR A 13 -7.43 -0.77 -3.88
C TYR A 13 -7.77 0.52 -3.14
N VAL A 14 -7.32 1.65 -3.67
CA VAL A 14 -7.61 2.98 -3.11
C VAL A 14 -8.19 3.84 -4.22
N ARG A 15 -9.30 4.52 -3.94
CA ARG A 15 -9.95 5.48 -4.85
C ARG A 15 -10.41 6.72 -4.10
N PHE A 16 -10.39 7.86 -4.78
CA PHE A 16 -10.86 9.13 -4.21
C PHE A 16 -12.09 9.62 -4.98
N GLY A 17 -13.27 9.43 -4.38
CA GLY A 17 -14.56 9.72 -4.99
C GLY A 17 -15.26 8.47 -5.53
N ALA A 18 -16.59 8.46 -5.47
CA ALA A 18 -17.41 7.29 -5.77
C ALA A 18 -17.28 6.81 -7.24
N HIS A 19 -17.01 7.74 -8.16
CA HIS A 19 -16.91 7.49 -9.60
C HIS A 19 -15.50 7.66 -10.16
N ALA A 20 -14.49 7.87 -9.31
CA ALA A 20 -13.12 8.00 -9.76
C ALA A 20 -12.50 6.63 -10.07
N ALA A 21 -11.57 6.62 -11.03
CA ALA A 21 -10.70 5.47 -11.24
C ALA A 21 -9.86 5.21 -9.97
N PRO A 22 -9.59 3.94 -9.62
CA PRO A 22 -8.73 3.64 -8.48
C PRO A 22 -7.31 4.16 -8.71
N THR A 23 -6.79 4.84 -7.69
CA THR A 23 -5.43 5.38 -7.63
C THR A 23 -4.42 4.27 -7.31
N LEU A 24 -4.79 3.33 -6.44
CA LEU A 24 -4.08 2.06 -6.25
C LEU A 24 -4.96 0.93 -6.74
N LYS A 25 -4.38 -0.03 -7.48
CA LYS A 25 -5.09 -1.16 -8.08
C LYS A 25 -4.38 -2.47 -7.78
N GLY A 26 -4.90 -3.23 -6.83
CA GLY A 26 -4.44 -4.59 -6.53
C GLY A 26 -3.00 -4.64 -6.03
N VAL A 27 -2.61 -3.70 -5.15
CA VAL A 27 -1.26 -3.65 -4.59
C VAL A 27 -1.16 -4.61 -3.40
N SER A 28 -0.12 -5.44 -3.38
CA SER A 28 0.16 -6.36 -2.28
C SER A 28 1.59 -6.17 -1.79
N PHE A 29 1.79 -6.10 -0.48
CA PHE A 29 3.13 -5.95 0.12
C PHE A 29 3.16 -6.47 1.55
N GLN A 30 4.37 -6.82 2.00
CA GLN A 30 4.66 -7.25 3.36
C GLN A 30 5.74 -6.34 3.97
N VAL A 31 5.69 -6.16 5.28
CA VAL A 31 6.74 -5.49 6.04
C VAL A 31 7.17 -6.39 7.18
N HIS A 32 8.42 -6.82 7.16
CA HIS A 32 9.01 -7.65 8.21
C HIS A 32 9.58 -6.79 9.36
N PRO A 33 9.83 -7.38 10.53
CA PRO A 33 10.49 -6.68 11.63
C PRO A 33 11.81 -6.04 11.20
N GLY A 34 11.95 -4.72 11.42
CA GLY A 34 13.15 -3.96 11.08
C GLY A 34 13.22 -3.46 9.63
N GLU A 35 12.21 -3.74 8.80
CA GLU A 35 12.12 -3.19 7.45
C GLU A 35 11.41 -1.84 7.43
N CYS A 36 11.82 -0.99 6.48
CA CYS A 36 11.16 0.28 6.19
C CYS A 36 10.70 0.25 4.73
N LEU A 37 9.39 0.38 4.52
CA LEU A 37 8.77 0.47 3.20
C LEU A 37 8.44 1.92 2.87
N ALA A 38 8.94 2.43 1.74
CA ALA A 38 8.63 3.77 1.25
C ALA A 38 7.67 3.71 0.06
N LEU A 39 6.52 4.39 0.18
CA LEU A 39 5.57 4.59 -0.91
C LEU A 39 5.92 5.85 -1.69
N VAL A 40 6.29 5.72 -2.97
CA VAL A 40 6.71 6.82 -3.86
C VAL A 40 5.84 6.90 -5.12
N GLY A 41 5.80 8.07 -5.78
CA GLY A 41 4.87 8.34 -6.88
C GLY A 41 4.43 9.81 -6.97
N GLU A 42 3.80 10.18 -8.10
CA GLU A 42 3.35 11.55 -8.40
C GLU A 42 2.34 12.11 -7.38
N SER A 43 2.24 13.43 -7.25
CA SER A 43 1.23 14.05 -6.38
C SER A 43 -0.17 13.54 -6.75
N GLY A 44 -0.96 13.13 -5.75
CA GLY A 44 -2.28 12.53 -5.97
C GLY A 44 -2.29 11.01 -6.22
N SER A 45 -1.14 10.33 -6.23
CA SER A 45 -1.06 8.86 -6.45
C SER A 45 -1.46 7.98 -5.24
N GLY A 46 -2.03 8.55 -4.17
CA GLY A 46 -2.58 7.77 -3.05
C GLY A 46 -1.59 7.33 -1.96
N LYS A 47 -0.32 7.73 -2.05
CA LYS A 47 0.77 7.36 -1.10
C LYS A 47 0.45 7.60 0.37
N SER A 48 -0.10 8.78 0.71
CA SER A 48 -0.33 9.18 2.11
C SER A 48 -1.51 8.48 2.78
N MET A 49 -2.23 7.64 2.04
CA MET A 49 -3.46 6.96 2.50
C MET A 49 -3.28 5.44 2.56
N THR A 50 -2.06 4.95 2.30
CA THR A 50 -1.64 3.55 2.40
C THR A 50 -0.82 3.38 3.66
#